data_AF-A0AAP9NII7-F1
#
_entry.id   AF-A0AAP9NII7-F1
#
_cell.length_a   1.000
_cell.length_b   1.000
_cell.length_c   1.000
_cell.angle_alpha   90.00
_cell.angle_beta   90.00
_cell.angle_gamma   90.00
#
_symmetry.space_group_name_H-M   'P 1'
#
loop_
_entity.id
_entity.type
_entity.pdbx_description
1 polymer ?
#
loop_
_entity_poly.entity_id
_entity_poly.type
_entity_poly.pdbx_seq_one_letter_code
_entity_poly.pdbx_strand_id
1 'polypeptide(L)'
;MSEKGLEREWRFYIDDMVGFGEKVLSYTDGLDQIGFLNDDLIYDATLRNLELIGEAATRIPDEVRQRYPEVPWRLIIATRNRLIHAYLGIDEDTVWSIIQDNVPELLEYLKTIRNESKVDISTENDLFD
;
A
#
# COMPACT_ATOMS: atom_id res chain seq x y z
N MET A 1 -24.12 1.37 -8.11
CA MET A 1 -23.06 2.39 -8.23
C MET A 1 -22.59 2.35 -9.69
N SER A 2 -22.47 3.49 -10.39
CA SER A 2 -22.07 3.50 -11.80
C SER A 2 -20.57 3.23 -11.97
N GLU A 3 -20.14 2.75 -13.14
CA GLU A 3 -18.71 2.59 -13.50
C GLU A 3 -17.90 3.88 -13.25
N LYS A 4 -18.48 5.05 -13.55
CA LYS A 4 -17.88 6.37 -13.27
C LYS A 4 -17.64 6.66 -11.78
N GLY A 5 -18.42 6.05 -10.88
CA GLY A 5 -18.22 6.17 -9.43
C GLY A 5 -17.03 5.33 -8.96
N LEU A 6 -16.89 4.11 -9.50
CA LEU A 6 -15.80 3.19 -9.20
C LEU A 6 -14.44 3.70 -9.73
N GLU A 7 -14.42 4.37 -10.88
CA GLU A 7 -13.21 4.97 -11.46
C GLU A 7 -12.58 6.06 -10.58
N ARG A 8 -13.38 6.85 -9.85
CA ARG A 8 -12.85 7.89 -8.96
C ARG A 8 -12.48 7.33 -7.59
N GLU A 9 -13.21 6.33 -7.11
CA GLU A 9 -13.00 5.76 -5.78
C GLU A 9 -11.66 5.01 -5.63
N TRP A 10 -11.19 4.31 -6.67
CA TRP A 10 -9.95 3.53 -6.53
C TRP A 10 -8.69 4.37 -6.34
N ARG A 11 -8.69 5.60 -6.86
CA ARG A 11 -7.57 6.54 -6.69
C ARG A 11 -7.37 6.94 -5.23
N PHE A 12 -8.45 7.05 -4.45
CA PHE A 12 -8.35 7.27 -3.02
C PHE A 12 -7.68 6.10 -2.29
N TYR A 13 -7.94 4.87 -2.72
CA TYR A 13 -7.24 3.71 -2.15
C TYR A 13 -5.75 3.70 -2.49
N ILE A 14 -5.33 4.20 -3.67
CA ILE A 14 -3.90 4.41 -3.96
C ILE A 14 -3.30 5.47 -3.05
N ASP A 15 -3.99 6.61 -2.87
CA ASP A 15 -3.53 7.67 -1.97
C ASP A 15 -3.41 7.16 -0.52
N ASP A 16 -4.38 6.36 -0.06
CA ASP A 16 -4.36 5.69 1.24
C ASP A 16 -3.15 4.75 1.35
N MET A 17 -2.92 3.88 0.36
CA MET A 17 -1.77 2.97 0.35
C MET A 17 -0.44 3.72 0.41
N VAL A 18 -0.32 4.86 -0.31
CA VAL A 18 0.87 5.72 -0.21
C VAL A 18 1.01 6.26 1.22
N GLY A 19 -0.06 6.81 1.80
CA GLY A 19 -0.04 7.37 3.14
C GLY A 19 0.31 6.33 4.22
N PHE A 20 -0.18 5.09 4.09
CA PHE A 20 0.15 4.00 5.01
C PHE A 20 1.61 3.55 4.85
N GLY A 21 2.11 3.43 3.61
CA GLY A 21 3.51 3.10 3.36
C GLY A 21 4.47 4.16 3.89
N GLU A 22 4.15 5.45 3.71
CA GLU A 22 4.95 6.55 4.25
C GLU A 22 4.99 6.55 5.78
N LYS A 23 3.88 6.18 6.45
CA LYS A 23 3.87 5.98 7.91
C LYS A 23 4.76 4.82 8.34
N VAL A 24 4.71 3.68 7.65
CA VAL A 24 5.57 2.53 7.95
C VAL A 24 7.04 2.95 7.93
N LEU A 25 7.47 3.65 6.88
CA LEU A 25 8.85 4.14 6.78
C LEU A 25 9.17 5.19 7.84
N SER A 26 8.24 6.11 8.13
CA SER A 26 8.46 7.14 9.15
C SER A 26 8.56 6.59 10.57
N TYR A 27 7.83 5.53 10.91
CA TYR A 27 7.87 4.93 12.24
C TYR A 27 9.13 4.10 12.48
N THR A 28 9.71 3.57 11.40
CA THR A 28 10.87 2.69 11.44
C THR A 28 12.18 3.38 11.07
N ASP A 29 12.11 4.68 10.76
CA ASP A 29 13.28 5.49 10.41
C ASP A 29 14.31 5.52 11.56
N GLY A 30 15.56 5.22 11.22
CA GLY A 30 16.66 5.17 12.18
C GLY A 30 16.66 3.96 13.14
N LEU A 31 15.69 3.05 13.04
CA LEU A 31 15.68 1.80 13.81
C LEU A 31 16.40 0.68 13.04
N ASP A 32 17.09 -0.18 13.79
CA ASP A 32 17.41 -1.52 13.32
C ASP A 32 16.30 -2.50 13.72
N GLN A 33 16.42 -3.76 13.28
CA GLN A 33 15.41 -4.78 13.57
C GLN A 33 15.21 -4.98 15.08
N ILE A 34 16.28 -4.96 15.86
CA ILE A 34 16.21 -5.15 17.32
C ILE A 34 15.47 -3.97 17.96
N GLY A 35 15.77 -2.74 17.55
CA GLY A 35 15.06 -1.55 18.02
C GLY A 35 13.57 -1.58 17.67
N PHE A 36 13.24 -1.98 16.45
CA PHE A 36 11.85 -2.15 16.00
C PHE A 36 11.08 -3.19 16.84
N LEU A 37 11.68 -4.34 17.11
CA LEU A 37 11.03 -5.43 17.86
C LEU A 37 10.90 -5.16 19.36
N ASN A 38 11.67 -4.20 19.90
CA ASN A 38 11.61 -3.85 21.33
C ASN A 38 10.72 -2.64 21.63
N ASP A 39 10.10 -2.03 20.62
CA ASP A 39 9.14 -0.93 20.78
C ASP A 39 7.74 -1.39 20.34
N ASP A 40 6.95 -1.88 21.29
CA ASP A 40 5.60 -2.42 21.04
C ASP A 40 4.68 -1.42 20.32
N LEU A 41 4.82 -0.12 20.60
CA LEU A 41 3.98 0.91 19.98
C LEU A 41 4.34 1.06 18.50
N ILE A 42 5.63 1.13 18.18
CA ILE A 42 6.11 1.22 16.81
C ILE A 42 5.78 -0.07 16.06
N TYR A 43 5.99 -1.23 16.69
CA TYR A 43 5.68 -2.54 16.12
C TYR A 43 4.20 -2.62 15.72
N ASP A 44 3.28 -2.44 16.69
CA ASP A 44 1.84 -2.54 16.47
C ASP A 44 1.34 -1.51 15.44
N ALA A 45 1.81 -0.26 15.52
CA ALA A 45 1.45 0.79 14.58
C ALA A 45 1.92 0.45 13.15
N THR A 46 3.10 -0.15 13.01
CA THR A 46 3.66 -0.56 11.72
C THR A 46 2.87 -1.72 11.11
N LEU A 47 2.62 -2.78 11.89
CA LEU A 47 1.77 -3.90 11.48
C LEU A 47 0.39 -3.44 11.01
N ARG A 48 -0.22 -2.52 11.76
CA ARG A 48 -1.52 -1.97 11.40
C ARG A 48 -1.50 -1.27 10.04
N ASN A 49 -0.46 -0.49 9.74
CA ASN A 49 -0.36 0.17 8.44
C ASN A 49 -0.12 -0.84 7.31
N LEU A 50 0.68 -1.90 7.54
CA LEU A 50 0.86 -2.98 6.56
C LEU A 50 -0.46 -3.72 6.24
N GLU A 51 -1.30 -3.98 7.25
CA GLU A 51 -2.64 -4.54 7.05
C GLU A 51 -3.52 -3.62 6.20
N LEU A 52 -3.50 -2.32 6.49
CA LEU A 52 -4.31 -1.31 5.81
C LEU A 52 -3.90 -1.15 4.34
N ILE A 53 -2.59 -1.23 4.02
CA ILE A 53 -2.10 -1.28 2.64
C ILE A 53 -2.76 -2.45 1.89
N GLY A 54 -2.78 -3.64 2.50
CA GLY A 54 -3.38 -4.81 1.87
C GLY A 54 -4.91 -4.73 1.79
N GLU A 55 -5.59 -4.14 2.77
CA GLU A 55 -7.05 -3.90 2.71
C GLU A 55 -7.38 -2.97 1.54
N ALA A 56 -6.68 -1.83 1.43
CA ALA A 56 -6.87 -0.88 0.33
C ALA A 56 -6.58 -1.54 -1.03
N ALA A 57 -5.55 -2.39 -1.12
CA ALA A 57 -5.25 -3.17 -2.33
C ALA A 57 -6.42 -4.08 -2.78
N THR A 58 -7.21 -4.63 -1.85
CA THR A 58 -8.40 -5.43 -2.22
C THR A 58 -9.52 -4.61 -2.87
N ARG A 59 -9.51 -3.29 -2.66
CA ARG A 59 -10.51 -2.37 -3.22
C ARG A 59 -10.11 -1.83 -4.59
N ILE A 60 -8.91 -2.14 -5.06
CA ILE A 60 -8.47 -1.79 -6.42
C ILE A 60 -9.15 -2.75 -7.42
N PRO A 61 -9.87 -2.23 -8.43
CA PRO A 61 -10.52 -3.04 -9.47
C PRO A 61 -9.52 -3.94 -10.22
N ASP A 62 -10.00 -5.09 -10.72
CA ASP A 62 -9.15 -6.05 -11.44
C ASP A 62 -8.55 -5.42 -12.71
N GLU A 63 -9.28 -4.55 -13.40
CA GLU A 63 -8.84 -3.87 -14.62
C GLU A 63 -7.66 -2.93 -14.34
N VAL A 64 -7.68 -2.25 -13.20
CA VAL A 64 -6.58 -1.38 -12.75
C VAL A 64 -5.38 -2.23 -12.36
N ARG A 65 -5.59 -3.34 -11.63
CA ARG A 65 -4.51 -4.25 -11.26
C ARG A 65 -3.85 -4.90 -12.48
N GLN A 66 -4.62 -5.19 -13.51
CA GLN A 66 -4.10 -5.70 -14.79
C GLN A 66 -3.36 -4.64 -15.60
N ARG A 67 -3.75 -3.36 -15.48
CA ARG A 67 -3.04 -2.24 -16.12
C ARG A 67 -1.66 -1.99 -15.53
N TYR A 68 -1.49 -2.23 -14.22
CA TYR A 68 -0.23 -2.04 -13.50
C TYR A 68 0.31 -3.37 -12.94
N PRO A 69 0.74 -4.31 -13.81
CA PRO A 69 1.18 -5.64 -13.39
C PRO A 69 2.53 -5.65 -12.64
N GLU A 70 3.28 -4.55 -12.69
CA GLU A 70 4.52 -4.35 -11.94
C GLU A 70 4.29 -4.26 -10.43
N VAL A 71 3.10 -3.83 -10.00
CA VAL A 71 2.72 -3.88 -8.59
C VAL A 71 2.38 -5.33 -8.22
N PRO A 72 2.99 -5.90 -7.18
CA PRO A 72 2.75 -7.28 -6.78
C PRO A 72 1.43 -7.43 -6.00
N TRP A 73 0.29 -7.05 -6.60
CA TRP A 73 -1.04 -6.98 -5.98
C TRP A 73 -1.42 -8.21 -5.17
N ARG A 74 -1.21 -9.40 -5.75
CA ARG A 74 -1.55 -10.67 -5.09
C ARG A 74 -0.73 -10.89 -3.82
N LEU A 75 0.55 -10.50 -3.83
CA LEU A 75 1.41 -10.63 -2.66
C LEU A 75 0.98 -9.64 -1.57
N ILE A 76 0.71 -8.39 -1.93
CA ILE A 76 0.24 -7.34 -0.99
C ILE A 76 -1.04 -7.79 -0.26
N ILE A 77 -2.02 -8.30 -1.02
CA ILE A 77 -3.28 -8.81 -0.46
C ILE A 77 -3.03 -10.05 0.41
N ALA A 78 -2.12 -10.94 0.01
CA ALA A 78 -1.76 -12.11 0.79
C ALA A 78 -1.05 -11.74 2.11
N THR A 79 -0.23 -10.69 2.11
CA THR A 79 0.45 -10.17 3.31
C THR A 79 -0.57 -9.73 4.36
N ARG A 80 -1.64 -9.01 4.00
CA ARG A 80 -2.75 -8.70 4.92
C ARG A 80 -3.31 -9.95 5.58
N ASN A 81 -3.60 -10.99 4.79
CA ASN A 81 -4.18 -12.22 5.34
C ASN A 81 -3.19 -12.90 6.31
N ARG A 82 -1.89 -12.85 6.02
CA ARG A 82 -0.87 -13.36 6.93
C ARG A 82 -0.83 -12.54 8.23
N LEU A 83 -0.79 -11.21 8.16
CA LEU A 83 -0.72 -10.31 9.32
C LEU A 83 -1.95 -10.43 10.23
N ILE A 84 -3.16 -10.47 9.67
CA ILE A 84 -4.41 -10.61 10.45
C ILE A 84 -4.49 -11.98 11.15
N HIS A 85 -3.87 -13.02 10.58
CA HIS A 85 -3.75 -14.33 11.23
C HIS A 85 -2.51 -14.45 12.12
N ALA A 86 -1.63 -13.43 12.15
CA ALA A 86 -0.30 -13.49 12.73
C ALA A 86 -0.20 -13.10 14.22
N TYR A 87 -1.16 -13.50 15.04
CA TYR A 87 -0.72 -13.96 16.37
C TYR A 87 0.15 -15.24 16.27
N LEU A 88 0.24 -15.89 15.09
CA LEU A 88 0.93 -17.19 14.87
C LEU A 88 1.70 -17.37 13.53
N GLY A 89 1.74 -16.42 12.60
CA GLY A 89 1.92 -16.76 11.17
C GLY A 89 3.07 -16.13 10.38
N ILE A 90 3.57 -14.96 10.77
CA ILE A 90 4.70 -14.29 10.09
C ILE A 90 5.82 -14.12 11.10
N ASP A 91 7.04 -14.54 10.73
CA ASP A 91 8.20 -14.30 11.57
C ASP A 91 8.67 -12.84 11.46
N GLU A 92 9.34 -12.39 12.51
CA GLU A 92 9.85 -11.04 12.69
C GLU A 92 10.83 -10.62 11.58
N ASP A 93 11.62 -11.57 11.05
CA ASP A 93 12.54 -11.35 9.94
C ASP A 93 11.79 -10.99 8.65
N THR A 94 10.70 -11.69 8.38
CA THR A 94 9.85 -11.43 7.22
C THR A 94 9.17 -10.07 7.33
N VAL A 95 8.67 -9.69 8.50
CA VAL A 95 8.08 -8.35 8.72
C VAL A 95 9.13 -7.27 8.47
N TRP A 96 10.33 -7.46 9.01
CA TRP A 96 11.42 -6.51 8.84
C TRP A 96 11.85 -6.36 7.38
N SER A 97 11.98 -7.46 6.62
CA SER A 97 12.27 -7.41 5.18
C SER A 97 11.16 -6.73 4.39
N ILE A 98 9.88 -6.95 4.73
CA ILE A 98 8.77 -6.23 4.10
C ILE A 98 8.94 -4.72 4.29
N ILE A 99 9.27 -4.28 5.51
CA ILE A 99 9.45 -2.87 5.84
C ILE A 99 10.63 -2.26 5.06
N GLN A 100 11.78 -2.94 5.05
CA GLN A 100 13.02 -2.41 4.47
C GLN A 100 13.06 -2.49 2.94
N ASP A 101 12.51 -3.56 2.37
CA ASP A 101 12.68 -3.85 0.94
C ASP A 101 11.38 -3.59 0.16
N ASN A 102 10.25 -4.14 0.63
CA ASN A 102 9.03 -4.17 -0.17
C ASN A 102 8.19 -2.89 -0.07
N VAL A 103 8.13 -2.24 1.10
CA VAL A 103 7.37 -0.99 1.26
C VAL A 103 7.97 0.15 0.44
N PRO A 104 9.29 0.40 0.43
CA PRO A 104 9.89 1.42 -0.43
C PRO A 104 9.62 1.16 -1.91
N GLU A 105 9.81 -0.08 -2.37
CA GLU A 105 9.53 -0.45 -3.76
C GLU A 105 8.05 -0.22 -4.14
N LEU A 106 7.14 -0.64 -3.26
CA LEU A 106 5.70 -0.43 -3.45
C LEU A 106 5.36 1.06 -3.57
N LEU A 107 5.95 1.93 -2.73
CA LEU A 107 5.70 3.36 -2.79
C LEU A 107 6.10 3.98 -4.14
N GLU A 108 7.18 3.52 -4.76
CA GLU A 108 7.59 4.02 -6.08
C GLU A 108 6.54 3.70 -7.16
N TYR A 109 6.02 2.47 -7.16
CA TYR A 109 4.94 2.11 -8.09
C TYR A 109 3.65 2.89 -7.81
N LEU A 110 3.22 2.97 -6.54
CA LEU A 110 1.98 3.67 -6.19
C LEU A 110 2.05 5.17 -6.49
N LYS A 111 3.19 5.82 -6.28
CA LYS A 111 3.40 7.23 -6.62
C LYS A 111 3.36 7.45 -8.13
N THR A 112 3.88 6.51 -8.91
CA THR A 112 3.78 6.53 -10.38
C THR A 112 2.33 6.48 -10.82
N ILE A 113 1.58 5.48 -10.34
CA ILE A 113 0.14 5.31 -10.63
C ILE A 113 -0.64 6.57 -10.23
N ARG A 114 -0.38 7.11 -9.03
CA ARG A 114 -1.01 8.33 -8.53
C ARG A 114 -0.78 9.51 -9.47
N ASN A 115 0.44 9.68 -9.97
CA ASN A 115 0.79 10.79 -10.86
C ASN A 115 0.15 10.66 -12.24
N GLU A 116 0.20 9.47 -12.85
CA GLU A 116 -0.45 9.19 -14.14
C GLU A 116 -1.96 9.42 -14.07
N SER A 117 -2.58 8.99 -12.97
CA SER A 117 -4.01 9.12 -12.74
C SER A 117 -4.51 10.57 -12.63
N LYS A 118 -3.62 11.52 -12.31
CA LYS A 118 -3.91 12.97 -12.25
C LYS A 118 -3.82 13.62 -13.63
N VAL A 119 -2.94 13.13 -14.50
CA VAL A 119 -2.77 13.62 -15.88
C VAL A 119 -3.97 13.25 -16.75
N ASP A 120 -4.53 12.06 -16.56
CA ASP A 120 -5.76 11.65 -17.26
C ASP A 120 -6.94 12.60 -16.95
N ILE A 121 -7.06 13.07 -15.70
CA ILE A 121 -8.15 13.97 -15.27
C ILE A 121 -7.99 15.37 -15.88
N SER A 122 -6.76 15.91 -15.95
CA SER A 122 -6.53 17.21 -16.58
C SER A 122 -6.83 17.17 -18.07
N THR A 123 -6.43 16.09 -18.75
CA THR A 123 -6.62 15.94 -20.20
C THR A 123 -8.08 15.73 -20.57
N GLU A 124 -8.87 15.04 -19.72
CA GLU A 124 -10.32 14.93 -19.91
C GLU A 124 -11.05 16.25 -19.69
N ASN A 125 -10.70 17.03 -18.66
CA ASN A 125 -11.35 18.32 -18.40
C ASN A 125 -11.10 19.33 -19.53
N ASP A 126 -9.91 19.30 -20.15
CA ASP A 126 -9.56 20.17 -21.28
C ASP A 126 -10.30 19.81 -22.60
N LEU A 127 -10.94 18.64 -22.68
CA LEU A 127 -11.73 18.20 -23.86
C LEU A 127 -13.21 18.58 -23.78
N PHE A 128 -13.66 19.13 -22.64
CA PHE A 128 -15.05 19.53 -22.41
C PHE A 128 -15.23 21.05 -22.18
N ASP A 129 -14.16 21.84 -22.29
CA ASP A 129 -14.18 23.32 -22.38
C ASP A 129 -13.94 23.78 -23.84
#